data_AF-A0AAW6H6A0-F1
#
_entry.id   AF-A0AAW6H6A0-F1
#
_cell.length_a   1.000
_cell.length_b   1.000
_cell.length_c   1.000
_cell.angle_alpha   90.00
_cell.angle_beta   90.00
_cell.angle_gamma   90.00
#
_symmetry.space_group_name_H-M   'P 1'
#
loop_
_entity.id
_entity.type
_entity.pdbx_description
1 polymer ?
#
loop_
_entity_poly.entity_id
_entity_poly.type
_entity_poly.pdbx_seq_one_letter_code
_entity_poly.pdbx_strand_id
1 'polypeptide(L)'
;MEQILALIRQNPFFSAVSVIGTAVSITFVMVIYMVYDIQTADLAPESHRSSMVYSSYGYSYRKSDHSNSNTGMSYRAVNAIFAELPGAELVTYLGPTYLRYCGDSPVRGMRRTVRQVDLNYWRVYDIPLVAGRLFSTEEFDACRDVV
;
A
#
# COMPACT_ATOMS: atom_id res chain seq x y z
N MET A 1 5.66 -45.61 20.65
CA MET A 1 4.53 -45.23 19.77
C MET A 1 3.33 -46.15 19.93
N GLU A 2 3.53 -47.47 20.09
CA GLU A 2 2.40 -48.42 20.18
C GLU A 2 1.43 -48.14 21.33
N GLN A 3 1.94 -47.72 22.50
CA GLN A 3 1.10 -47.35 23.64
C GLN A 3 0.17 -46.16 23.35
N ILE A 4 0.63 -45.15 22.60
CA ILE A 4 -0.17 -43.95 22.24
C ILE A 4 -1.28 -44.33 21.25
N LEU A 5 -0.95 -45.15 20.25
CA LEU A 5 -1.93 -45.64 19.27
C LEU A 5 -2.99 -46.52 19.93
N ALA A 6 -2.62 -47.36 20.90
CA ALA A 6 -3.54 -48.17 21.67
C ALA A 6 -4.52 -47.30 22.49
N LEU A 7 -4.02 -46.23 23.14
CA LEU A 7 -4.82 -45.26 23.89
C LEU A 7 -5.84 -44.50 23.02
N ILE A 8 -5.43 -44.05 21.82
CA ILE A 8 -6.32 -43.38 20.86
C ILE A 8 -7.45 -44.31 20.42
N ARG A 9 -7.13 -45.60 20.23
CA ARG A 9 -8.09 -46.63 19.81
C ARG A 9 -9.07 -47.02 20.93
N GLN A 10 -8.66 -46.90 22.19
CA GLN A 10 -9.51 -47.16 23.36
C GLN A 10 -10.55 -46.05 23.59
N ASN A 11 -10.20 -44.79 23.31
CA ASN A 11 -11.09 -43.64 23.52
C ASN A 11 -11.19 -42.76 22.25
N PRO A 12 -11.85 -43.25 21.18
CA PRO A 12 -11.82 -42.60 19.86
C PRO A 12 -12.53 -41.25 19.85
N PHE A 13 -13.63 -41.10 20.58
CA PHE A 13 -14.38 -39.83 20.65
C PHE A 13 -13.56 -38.72 21.33
N PHE A 14 -13.03 -39.00 22.52
CA PHE A 14 -12.23 -38.03 23.27
C PHE A 14 -10.93 -37.67 22.51
N SER A 15 -10.28 -38.67 21.92
CA SER A 15 -9.08 -38.46 21.11
C SER A 15 -9.37 -37.60 19.87
N ALA A 16 -10.49 -37.84 19.17
CA ALA A 16 -10.88 -37.05 18.02
C ALA A 16 -11.16 -35.58 18.40
N VAL A 17 -11.92 -35.34 19.47
CA VAL A 17 -12.22 -33.99 19.95
C VAL A 17 -10.94 -33.26 20.37
N SER A 18 -10.03 -33.94 21.06
CA SER A 18 -8.74 -33.37 21.47
C SER A 18 -7.84 -32.99 20.27
N VAL A 19 -7.75 -33.89 19.27
CA VAL A 19 -6.97 -33.63 18.04
C VAL A 19 -7.59 -32.50 17.22
N ILE A 20 -8.92 -32.47 17.08
CA ILE A 20 -9.60 -31.39 16.35
C ILE A 20 -9.43 -30.06 17.08
N GLY A 21 -9.61 -30.03 18.41
CA GLY A 21 -9.46 -28.82 19.21
C GLY A 21 -8.05 -28.23 19.07
N THR A 22 -7.02 -29.08 19.22
CA THR A 22 -5.62 -28.64 19.04
C THR A 22 -5.33 -28.18 17.60
N ALA A 23 -5.81 -28.90 16.58
CA ALA A 23 -5.64 -28.51 15.19
C ALA A 23 -6.31 -27.17 14.87
N VAL A 24 -7.53 -26.94 15.35
CA VAL A 24 -8.25 -25.66 15.18
C VAL A 24 -7.53 -24.53 15.90
N SER A 25 -7.07 -24.74 17.14
CA SER A 25 -6.31 -23.73 17.86
C SER A 25 -5.00 -23.34 17.15
N ILE A 26 -4.23 -24.32 16.67
CA ILE A 26 -2.99 -24.05 15.91
C ILE A 26 -3.31 -23.32 14.61
N THR A 27 -4.33 -23.77 13.87
CA THR A 27 -4.73 -23.14 12.60
C THR A 27 -5.16 -21.69 12.82
N PHE A 28 -5.94 -21.42 13.87
CA PHE A 28 -6.41 -20.08 14.19
C PHE A 28 -5.25 -19.13 14.50
N VAL A 29 -4.28 -19.55 15.33
CA VAL A 29 -3.09 -18.76 15.63
C VAL A 29 -2.25 -18.54 14.37
N MET A 30 -2.08 -19.56 13.52
CA MET A 30 -1.35 -19.44 12.26
C MET A 30 -2.01 -18.46 11.29
N VAL A 31 -3.35 -18.46 11.18
CA VAL A 31 -4.08 -17.49 10.34
C VAL A 31 -3.85 -16.07 10.83
N ILE A 32 -3.97 -15.82 12.14
CA ILE A 32 -3.70 -14.50 12.71
C ILE A 32 -2.27 -14.06 12.43
N TYR A 33 -1.30 -14.96 12.64
CA TYR A 33 0.11 -14.69 12.36
C TYR A 33 0.34 -14.35 10.88
N MET A 34 -0.20 -15.12 9.94
CA MET A 34 -0.08 -14.84 8.50
C MET A 34 -0.72 -13.50 8.12
N VAL A 35 -1.88 -13.17 8.69
CA VAL A 35 -2.54 -11.88 8.43
C VAL A 35 -1.70 -10.70 8.95
N TYR A 36 -1.08 -10.85 10.11
CA TYR A 36 -0.16 -9.85 10.65
C TYR A 36 1.10 -9.72 9.79
N ASP A 37 1.68 -10.85 9.40
CA ASP A 37 2.86 -10.91 8.55
C ASP A 37 2.59 -10.21 7.21
N ILE A 38 1.51 -10.55 6.50
CA ILE A 38 1.15 -9.89 5.23
C ILE A 38 0.96 -8.37 5.37
N GLN A 39 0.46 -7.90 6.52
CA GLN A 39 0.24 -6.46 6.75
C GLN A 39 1.50 -5.68 7.10
N THR A 40 2.53 -6.36 7.61
CA THR A 40 3.74 -5.72 8.18
C THR A 40 5.02 -6.06 7.43
N ALA A 41 5.03 -7.17 6.70
CA ALA A 41 6.15 -7.62 5.93
C ALA A 41 6.40 -6.72 4.71
N ASP A 42 7.66 -6.70 4.31
CA ASP A 42 8.15 -6.08 3.11
C ASP A 42 7.76 -6.93 1.89
N LEU A 43 6.55 -6.70 1.39
CA LEU A 43 5.95 -7.44 0.27
C LEU A 43 5.54 -6.47 -0.84
N ALA A 44 5.74 -6.89 -2.08
CA ALA A 44 5.29 -6.14 -3.25
C ALA A 44 3.79 -5.81 -3.17
N PRO A 45 3.37 -4.58 -3.55
CA PRO A 45 4.18 -3.53 -4.20
C PRO A 45 5.01 -2.67 -3.22
N GLU A 46 4.94 -2.89 -1.91
CA GLU A 46 5.63 -2.12 -0.88
C GLU A 46 6.81 -2.90 -0.28
N SER A 47 7.80 -3.24 -1.11
CA SER A 47 8.95 -4.07 -0.71
C SER A 47 9.90 -3.41 0.30
N HIS A 48 9.70 -2.14 0.62
CA HIS A 48 10.51 -1.38 1.59
C HIS A 48 9.62 -0.75 2.69
N ARG A 49 8.47 -1.37 2.98
CA ARG A 49 7.46 -0.90 3.95
C ARG A 49 8.07 -0.60 5.32
N SER A 50 9.00 -1.43 5.80
CA SER A 50 9.68 -1.27 7.09
C SER A 50 10.49 0.03 7.21
N SER A 51 10.94 0.59 6.07
CA SER A 51 11.67 1.85 5.98
C SER A 51 10.84 3.02 5.41
N MET A 52 9.58 2.77 5.04
CA MET A 52 8.74 3.77 4.37
C MET A 52 8.02 4.67 5.37
N VAL A 53 8.11 5.98 5.17
CA VAL A 53 7.43 6.98 6.00
C VAL A 53 6.38 7.70 5.18
N TYR A 54 5.16 7.76 5.72
CA TYR A 54 4.04 8.43 5.10
C TYR A 54 3.78 9.78 5.78
N SER A 55 3.79 10.86 5.00
CA SER A 55 3.23 12.14 5.43
C SER A 55 1.77 12.24 4.95
N SER A 56 0.89 12.64 5.85
CA SER A 56 -0.49 13.00 5.50
C SER A 56 -0.54 14.37 4.78
N TYR A 57 -1.75 14.86 4.53
CA TYR A 57 -1.99 16.18 3.96
C TYR A 57 -1.22 17.26 4.73
N GLY A 58 -0.53 18.13 3.99
CA GLY A 58 0.03 19.35 4.55
C GLY A 58 -1.05 20.37 4.87
N TYR A 59 -0.80 21.17 5.90
CA TYR A 59 -1.65 22.29 6.29
C TYR A 59 -0.81 23.55 6.38
N SER A 60 -1.38 24.66 5.94
CA SER A 60 -0.80 25.98 6.13
C SER A 60 -1.76 26.81 6.96
N TYR A 61 -1.24 27.60 7.88
CA TYR A 61 -2.00 28.56 8.68
C TYR A 61 -1.10 29.72 9.07
N ARG A 62 -1.69 30.85 9.42
CA ARG A 62 -0.93 32.02 9.85
C ARG A 62 -0.41 31.81 11.27
N LYS A 63 0.90 31.91 11.48
CA LYS A 63 1.54 31.63 12.79
C LYS A 63 1.06 32.55 13.93
N SER A 64 0.62 33.77 13.62
CA SER A 64 0.21 34.78 14.62
C SER A 64 -1.05 34.41 15.40
N ASP A 65 -2.05 33.90 14.69
CA ASP A 65 -3.43 33.79 15.17
C ASP A 65 -4.10 32.48 14.70
N HIS A 66 -3.35 31.61 14.02
CA HIS A 66 -3.84 30.36 13.43
C HIS A 66 -5.02 30.56 12.46
N SER A 67 -5.19 31.77 11.91
CA SER A 67 -6.20 32.09 10.91
C SER A 67 -5.72 31.75 9.49
N ASN A 68 -6.63 31.88 8.51
CA ASN A 68 -6.35 31.59 7.09
C ASN A 68 -5.74 30.20 6.89
N SER A 69 -6.37 29.18 7.46
CA SER A 69 -5.95 27.81 7.29
C SER A 69 -6.34 27.28 5.92
N ASN A 70 -5.41 26.60 5.25
CA ASN A 70 -5.70 25.89 4.02
C ASN A 70 -5.11 24.48 4.06
N THR A 71 -5.79 23.55 3.41
CA THR A 71 -5.44 22.14 3.39
C THR A 71 -4.85 21.75 2.05
N GLY A 72 -3.84 20.91 2.06
CA GLY A 72 -3.12 20.47 0.87
C GLY A 72 -1.94 21.38 0.54
N MET A 73 -0.95 20.78 -0.13
CA MET A 73 0.24 21.47 -0.62
C MET A 73 0.40 21.16 -2.10
N SER A 74 0.86 22.15 -2.87
CA SER A 74 1.21 21.93 -4.28
C SER A 74 2.48 21.10 -4.38
N TYR A 75 2.64 20.34 -5.47
CA TYR A 75 3.86 19.57 -5.74
C TYR A 75 5.13 20.42 -5.55
N ARG A 76 5.14 21.67 -6.03
CA ARG A 76 6.27 22.59 -5.87
C ARG A 76 6.61 22.88 -4.41
N ALA A 77 5.60 23.09 -3.56
CA ALA A 77 5.81 23.35 -2.15
C ALA A 77 6.37 22.12 -1.43
N VAL A 78 5.80 20.93 -1.70
CA VAL A 78 6.28 19.71 -1.05
C VAL A 78 7.68 19.33 -1.55
N ASN A 79 7.96 19.50 -2.83
CA ASN A 79 9.30 19.30 -3.41
C ASN A 79 10.33 20.23 -2.76
N ALA A 80 10.00 21.51 -2.56
CA ALA A 80 10.91 22.44 -1.90
C ALA A 80 11.22 22.10 -0.42
N ILE A 81 10.30 21.42 0.27
CA ILE A 81 10.45 21.07 1.69
C ILE A 81 11.12 19.70 1.86
N PHE A 82 10.77 18.73 1.04
CA PHE A 82 11.10 17.31 1.26
C PHE A 82 12.06 16.70 0.22
N ALA A 83 12.41 17.40 -0.87
CA ALA A 83 13.27 16.81 -1.92
C ALA A 83 14.63 16.34 -1.39
N GLU A 84 15.22 17.07 -0.45
CA GLU A 84 16.54 16.78 0.13
C GLU A 84 16.45 16.35 1.59
N LEU A 85 15.42 15.57 1.94
CA LEU A 85 15.23 15.12 3.31
C LEU A 85 16.41 14.21 3.76
N PRO A 86 17.17 14.59 4.80
CA PRO A 86 18.32 13.79 5.23
C PRO A 86 17.90 12.38 5.65
N GLY A 87 18.54 11.37 5.06
CA GLY A 87 18.27 9.95 5.33
C GLY A 87 17.15 9.33 4.50
N ALA A 88 16.43 10.09 3.67
CA ALA A 88 15.51 9.53 2.70
C ALA A 88 16.26 9.13 1.42
N GLU A 89 16.16 7.87 1.02
CA GLU A 89 16.72 7.39 -0.26
C GLU A 89 15.89 7.90 -1.44
N LEU A 90 14.56 7.85 -1.31
CA LEU A 90 13.62 8.28 -2.33
C LEU A 90 12.44 9.00 -1.67
N VAL A 91 11.96 10.04 -2.34
CA VAL A 91 10.75 10.77 -1.97
C VAL A 91 9.82 10.78 -3.18
N THR A 92 8.57 10.41 -2.95
CA THR A 92 7.50 10.41 -3.95
C THR A 92 6.32 11.23 -3.44
N TYR A 93 5.59 11.82 -4.37
CA TYR A 93 4.42 12.63 -4.08
C TYR A 93 3.18 12.00 -4.68
N LEU A 94 2.15 11.88 -3.85
CA LEU A 94 0.85 11.38 -4.24
C LEU A 94 -0.18 12.51 -4.11
N GLY A 95 -0.83 12.82 -5.22
CA GLY A 95 -1.98 13.70 -5.26
C GLY A 95 -3.25 13.01 -4.76
N PRO A 96 -4.33 13.78 -4.58
CA PRO A 96 -5.64 13.23 -4.26
C PRO A 96 -6.14 12.32 -5.39
N THR A 97 -7.10 11.49 -5.03
CA THR A 97 -7.70 10.52 -5.95
C THR A 97 -8.89 11.15 -6.66
N TYR A 98 -8.94 11.02 -7.99
CA TYR A 98 -9.97 11.61 -8.84
C TYR A 98 -10.70 10.54 -9.66
N LEU A 99 -11.96 10.79 -9.99
CA LEU A 99 -12.65 10.06 -11.05
C LEU A 99 -12.38 10.76 -12.39
N ARG A 100 -11.73 10.05 -13.32
CA ARG A 100 -11.50 10.51 -14.69
C ARG A 100 -12.12 9.53 -15.68
N TYR A 101 -12.55 10.05 -16.81
CA TYR A 101 -13.00 9.21 -17.91
C TYR A 101 -11.77 8.73 -18.68
N CYS A 102 -11.64 7.41 -18.86
CA CYS A 102 -10.51 6.80 -19.57
C CYS A 102 -11.06 5.99 -20.74
N GLY A 103 -10.68 6.35 -21.97
CA GLY A 103 -11.02 5.62 -23.20
C GLY A 103 -10.99 6.51 -24.44
N ASP A 104 -10.98 5.87 -25.61
CA ASP A 104 -10.91 6.52 -26.93
C ASP A 104 -12.22 7.26 -27.31
N SER A 105 -13.34 6.88 -26.70
CA SER A 105 -14.68 7.33 -27.06
C SER A 105 -15.70 7.04 -25.95
N PRO A 106 -16.83 7.77 -25.86
CA PRO A 106 -17.90 7.57 -24.88
C PRO A 106 -18.42 6.12 -24.75
N VAL A 107 -18.32 5.33 -25.83
CA VAL A 107 -18.85 3.96 -25.92
C VAL A 107 -17.84 2.92 -25.44
N ARG A 108 -16.53 3.22 -25.51
CA ARG A 108 -15.44 2.29 -25.17
C ARG A 108 -14.65 2.70 -23.93
N GLY A 109 -14.90 3.90 -23.40
CA GLY A 109 -14.29 4.34 -22.15
C GLY A 109 -15.19 4.16 -20.94
N MET A 110 -14.59 4.30 -19.78
CA MET A 110 -15.30 4.26 -18.51
C MET A 110 -14.64 5.16 -17.47
N ARG A 111 -15.42 5.53 -16.45
CA ARG A 111 -14.87 6.30 -15.32
C ARG A 111 -13.96 5.39 -14.51
N ARG A 112 -12.71 5.81 -14.35
CA ARG A 112 -11.72 5.14 -13.52
C ARG A 112 -11.25 6.08 -12.42
N THR A 113 -10.91 5.46 -11.31
CA THR A 113 -10.26 6.13 -10.19
C THR A 113 -8.79 6.27 -10.56
N VAL A 114 -8.32 7.51 -10.68
CA VAL A 114 -6.94 7.85 -11.01
C VAL A 114 -6.30 8.59 -9.85
N ARG A 115 -5.00 8.37 -9.66
CA ARG A 115 -4.19 9.11 -8.70
C ARG A 115 -3.09 9.82 -9.46
N GLN A 116 -2.90 11.09 -9.14
CA GLN A 116 -1.75 11.83 -9.67
C GLN A 116 -0.52 11.44 -8.86
N VAL A 117 0.56 11.08 -9.54
CA VAL A 117 1.81 10.64 -8.94
C VAL A 117 2.98 11.27 -9.68
N ASP A 118 4.12 11.37 -9.01
CA ASP A 118 5.36 11.82 -9.63
C ASP A 118 6.15 10.65 -10.24
N LEU A 119 7.29 10.95 -10.88
CA LEU A 119 8.14 9.95 -11.53
C LEU A 119 8.70 8.91 -10.54
N ASN A 120 9.02 9.34 -9.32
CA ASN A 120 9.60 8.47 -8.30
C ASN A 120 8.60 7.45 -7.73
N TYR A 121 7.30 7.66 -7.91
CA TYR A 121 6.27 6.73 -7.41
C TYR A 121 6.50 5.29 -7.84
N TRP A 122 6.85 5.07 -9.11
CA TRP A 122 7.10 3.74 -9.66
C TRP A 122 8.43 3.12 -9.25
N ARG A 123 9.33 3.92 -8.64
CA ARG A 123 10.58 3.44 -8.04
C ARG A 123 10.41 3.11 -6.57
N VAL A 124 9.49 3.81 -5.91
CA VAL A 124 9.13 3.57 -4.50
C VAL A 124 8.24 2.33 -4.37
N TYR A 125 7.32 2.13 -5.33
CA TYR A 125 6.43 0.97 -5.37
C TYR A 125 6.82 0.01 -6.50
N ASP A 126 7.05 -1.26 -6.16
CA ASP A 126 7.39 -2.33 -7.10
C ASP A 126 6.13 -2.86 -7.81
N ILE A 127 5.53 -2.00 -8.64
CA ILE A 127 4.34 -2.35 -9.42
C ILE A 127 4.77 -2.89 -10.78
N PRO A 128 4.52 -4.17 -11.09
CA PRO A 128 4.90 -4.74 -12.38
C PRO A 128 4.03 -4.16 -13.50
N LEU A 129 4.68 -3.61 -14.52
CA LEU A 129 4.02 -3.12 -15.71
C LEU A 129 3.63 -4.30 -16.61
N VAL A 130 2.32 -4.46 -16.85
CA VAL A 130 1.80 -5.55 -17.71
C VAL A 130 1.89 -5.20 -19.21
N ALA A 131 1.72 -3.92 -19.55
CA ALA A 131 1.78 -3.44 -20.93
C ALA A 131 2.10 -1.94 -20.99
N GLY A 132 2.66 -1.48 -22.11
CA GLY A 132 2.94 -0.08 -22.38
C GLY A 132 4.25 0.42 -21.76
N ARG A 133 4.27 1.67 -21.31
CA ARG A 133 5.40 2.30 -20.61
C ARG A 133 4.89 3.27 -19.55
N LEU A 134 5.76 3.60 -18.60
CA LEU A 134 5.54 4.71 -17.68
C LEU A 134 5.66 6.06 -18.41
N PHE A 135 5.12 7.11 -17.81
CA PHE A 135 5.25 8.47 -18.33
C PHE A 135 6.70 8.97 -18.21
N SER A 136 7.15 9.72 -19.22
CA SER A 136 8.51 10.28 -19.24
C SER A 136 8.59 11.60 -18.48
N THR A 137 9.82 12.05 -18.20
CA THR A 137 10.06 13.35 -17.56
C THR A 137 9.47 14.49 -18.38
N GLU A 138 9.58 14.44 -19.71
CA GLU A 138 9.04 15.48 -20.60
C GLU A 138 7.50 15.50 -20.61
N GLU A 139 6.86 14.34 -20.40
CA GLU A 139 5.40 14.24 -20.28
C GLU A 139 4.93 14.77 -18.93
N PHE A 140 5.68 14.46 -17.86
CA PHE A 140 5.44 14.99 -16.52
C PHE A 140 5.58 16.52 -16.49
N ASP A 141 6.67 17.07 -17.02
CA ASP A 141 6.94 18.50 -17.05
C ASP A 141 5.93 19.27 -17.92
N ALA A 142 5.43 18.63 -18.97
CA ALA A 142 4.38 19.20 -19.82
C ALA A 142 2.98 19.10 -19.21
N CYS A 143 2.83 18.51 -18.02
CA CYS A 143 1.54 18.19 -17.39
C CYS A 143 0.58 17.48 -18.37
N ARG A 144 1.10 16.60 -19.24
CA ARG A 144 0.30 15.89 -20.23
C ARG A 144 -0.39 14.69 -19.59
N ASP A 145 -1.65 14.49 -19.95
CA ASP A 145 -2.35 13.25 -19.64
C ASP A 145 -1.68 12.13 -20.44
N VAL A 146 -1.08 11.17 -19.74
CA VAL A 146 -0.48 9.99 -20.36
C VAL A 146 -1.56 8.91 -20.37
N VAL A 147 -2.07 8.62 -21.57
CA VAL A 147 -3.14 7.64 -21.84
C VAL A 147 -2.54 6.41 -22.49
#